data_AF-A0A528AUN1-F1
#
_entry.id   AF-A0A528AUN1-F1
#
_cell.length_a   1.000
_cell.length_b   1.000
_cell.length_c   1.000
_cell.angle_alpha   90.00
_cell.angle_beta   90.00
_cell.angle_gamma   90.00
#
_symmetry.space_group_name_H-M   'P 1'
#
loop_
_entity.id
_entity.type
_entity.pdbx_description
1 polymer ?
#
loop_
_entity_poly.entity_id
_entity_poly.type
_entity_poly.pdbx_seq_one_letter_code
_entity_poly.pdbx_strand_id
1 'polypeptide(L)'
;LVRRDIDAFLGQDWSMVEDDFVASSFFGMHAHFLSDADAWRLQFPTLASYRDEWLRQARETAATAFAEPLREALFRITNMRDIDVDGDR
;
A
#
# COMPACT_ATOMS: atom_id res chain seq x y z
N LEU A 1 1.61 12.99 1.99
CA LEU A 1 0.92 11.73 1.69
C LEU A 1 1.80 10.58 2.13
N VAL A 2 2.78 10.13 1.32
CA VAL A 2 3.69 9.00 1.63
C VAL A 2 4.11 8.85 3.10
N ARG A 3 4.61 9.92 3.73
CA ARG A 3 5.08 9.85 5.12
C ARG A 3 3.97 9.55 6.13
N ARG A 4 2.80 10.16 5.95
CA ARG A 4 1.63 9.90 6.79
C ARG A 4 1.13 8.47 6.57
N ASP A 5 1.14 7.99 5.32
CA ASP A 5 0.66 6.64 4.99
C ASP A 5 1.55 5.56 5.63
N ILE A 6 2.88 5.76 5.62
CA ILE A 6 3.84 4.90 6.31
C ILE A 6 3.60 4.94 7.83
N ASP A 7 3.48 6.13 8.41
CA ASP A 7 3.28 6.29 9.85
C ASP A 7 1.94 5.68 10.30
N ALA A 8 0.87 5.85 9.52
CA ALA A 8 -0.43 5.25 9.73
C ALA A 8 -0.38 3.72 9.70
N PHE A 9 0.24 3.14 8.67
CA PHE A 9 0.35 1.69 8.53
C PHE A 9 1.16 1.06 9.67
N LEU A 10 2.31 1.64 10.01
CA LEU A 10 3.13 1.16 11.11
C LEU A 10 2.46 1.34 12.48
N GLY A 11 1.68 2.42 12.64
CA GLY A 11 0.85 2.67 13.82
C GLY A 11 -0.43 1.81 13.87
N GLN A 12 -0.76 1.09 12.79
CA GLN A 12 -2.04 0.39 12.60
C GLN A 12 -3.24 1.33 12.78
N ASP A 13 -3.08 2.61 12.42
CA ASP A 13 -4.05 3.67 12.64
C ASP A 13 -4.67 4.14 11.32
N TRP A 14 -5.84 3.55 11.02
CA TRP A 14 -6.62 3.91 9.83
C TRP A 14 -7.12 5.35 9.84
N SER A 15 -7.39 5.92 11.03
CA SER A 15 -7.99 7.27 11.13
C SER A 15 -7.08 8.36 10.55
N MET A 16 -5.77 8.10 10.48
CA MET A 16 -4.81 9.01 9.87
C MET A 16 -4.99 9.18 8.35
N VAL A 17 -5.62 8.22 7.67
CA VAL A 17 -5.73 8.16 6.20
C VAL A 17 -7.16 8.00 5.70
N GLU A 18 -8.15 7.83 6.58
CA GLU A 18 -9.53 7.54 6.17
C GLU A 18 -10.15 8.63 5.29
N ASP A 19 -9.79 9.88 5.53
CA ASP A 19 -10.27 11.05 4.78
C ASP A 19 -9.64 11.18 3.38
N ASP A 20 -8.67 10.33 3.03
CA ASP A 20 -8.09 10.29 1.68
C ASP A 20 -8.99 9.53 0.69
N PHE A 21 -10.02 8.85 1.18
CA PHE A 21 -10.86 7.97 0.38
C PHE A 21 -12.30 8.49 0.25
N VAL A 22 -12.81 8.48 -0.97
CA VAL A 22 -14.23 8.74 -1.24
C VAL A 22 -14.99 7.41 -1.22
N ALA A 23 -15.57 7.07 -0.06
CA ALA A 23 -16.20 5.77 0.18
C ALA A 23 -17.28 5.40 -0.86
N SER A 24 -18.07 6.36 -1.35
CA SER A 24 -19.18 6.12 -2.28
C SER A 24 -18.74 5.67 -3.67
N SER A 25 -17.49 5.96 -4.07
CA SER A 25 -16.95 5.63 -5.38
C SER A 25 -15.72 4.73 -5.30
N PHE A 26 -15.42 4.19 -4.11
CA PHE A 26 -14.24 3.36 -3.91
C PHE A 26 -14.45 1.95 -4.45
N PHE A 27 -13.44 1.45 -5.16
CA PHE A 27 -13.26 0.03 -5.45
C PHE A 27 -11.76 -0.27 -5.66
N GLY A 28 -11.32 -1.44 -5.22
CA GLY A 28 -9.95 -1.93 -5.38
C GLY A 28 -9.88 -3.05 -6.41
N MET A 29 -8.95 -2.92 -7.36
CA MET A 29 -8.65 -3.94 -8.37
C MET A 29 -7.35 -4.66 -8.04
N HIS A 30 -7.32 -5.96 -8.31
CA HIS A 30 -6.10 -6.76 -8.27
C HIS A 30 -5.63 -7.05 -9.69
N ALA A 31 -4.40 -6.63 -9.99
CA ALA A 31 -3.80 -6.81 -11.31
C ALA A 31 -3.22 -8.22 -11.53
N HIS A 32 -3.18 -9.08 -10.50
CA HIS A 32 -2.58 -10.42 -10.57
C HIS A 32 -1.11 -10.44 -11.03
N PHE A 33 -0.39 -9.33 -10.81
CA PHE A 33 0.98 -9.13 -11.32
C PHE A 33 1.06 -9.18 -12.86
N LEU A 34 -0.06 -8.94 -13.56
CA LEU A 34 -0.17 -8.93 -15.01
C LEU A 34 -0.33 -7.50 -15.53
N SER A 35 0.32 -7.24 -16.67
CA SER A 35 0.17 -5.98 -17.42
C SER A 35 -1.13 -5.91 -18.23
N ASP A 36 -1.78 -7.05 -18.45
CA ASP A 36 -3.06 -7.13 -19.16
C ASP A 36 -4.22 -6.72 -18.25
N ALA A 37 -4.85 -5.60 -18.59
CA ALA A 37 -5.98 -5.03 -17.83
C ALA A 37 -7.23 -5.93 -17.87
N ASP A 38 -7.43 -6.73 -18.92
CA ASP A 38 -8.58 -7.64 -19.03
C ASP A 38 -8.52 -8.79 -18.00
N ALA A 39 -7.31 -9.08 -17.51
CA ALA A 39 -7.07 -10.06 -16.45
C ALA A 39 -7.32 -9.50 -15.04
N TRP A 40 -7.54 -8.19 -14.88
CA TRP A 40 -7.72 -7.58 -13.57
C TRP A 40 -9.08 -7.95 -12.97
N ARG A 41 -9.14 -8.05 -11.64
CA ARG A 41 -10.35 -8.46 -10.93
C ARG A 41 -10.69 -7.47 -9.82
N LEU A 42 -11.99 -7.24 -9.63
CA LEU A 42 -12.48 -6.51 -8.47
C LEU A 42 -12.19 -7.33 -7.21
N GLN A 43 -11.27 -6.86 -6.38
CA GLN A 43 -10.87 -7.55 -5.15
C GLN A 43 -11.53 -6.92 -3.92
N PHE A 44 -11.61 -5.60 -3.89
CA PHE A 44 -12.22 -4.84 -2.79
C PHE A 44 -13.42 -4.07 -3.32
N PRO A 45 -14.64 -4.61 -3.22
CA PRO A 45 -15.84 -3.93 -3.73
C PRO A 45 -16.24 -2.71 -2.89
N THR A 46 -15.69 -2.56 -1.67
CA THR A 46 -15.99 -1.44 -0.76
C THR A 46 -14.75 -0.95 -0.02
N LEU A 47 -14.77 0.31 0.42
CA LEU A 47 -13.70 0.86 1.26
C LEU A 47 -13.55 0.09 2.58
N ALA A 48 -14.66 -0.39 3.15
CA ALA A 48 -14.63 -1.20 4.37
C ALA A 48 -13.83 -2.50 4.16
N SER A 49 -14.07 -3.21 3.05
CA SER A 49 -13.30 -4.43 2.73
C SER A 49 -11.81 -4.17 2.54
N TYR A 50 -11.45 -3.02 1.96
CA TYR A 50 -10.05 -2.62 1.82
C TYR A 50 -9.42 -2.26 3.17
N ARG A 51 -10.11 -1.46 4.01
CA ARG A 51 -9.64 -1.08 5.35
C ARG A 51 -9.38 -2.30 6.21
N ASP A 52 -10.30 -3.25 6.23
CA ASP A 52 -10.20 -4.43 7.11
C ASP A 52 -8.98 -5.29 6.71
N GLU A 53 -8.72 -5.43 5.40
CA GLU A 53 -7.53 -6.09 4.89
C GLU A 53 -6.24 -5.30 5.18
N TRP A 54 -6.27 -3.97 4.98
CA TRP A 54 -5.15 -3.09 5.30
C TRP A 54 -4.75 -3.21 6.79
N LEU A 55 -5.73 -3.24 7.69
CA LEU A 55 -5.50 -3.42 9.14
C LEU A 55 -4.99 -4.83 9.47
N ARG A 56 -5.47 -5.87 8.77
CA ARG A 56 -4.95 -7.24 8.92
C ARG A 56 -3.46 -7.28 8.55
N GLN A 57 -3.09 -6.72 7.41
CA GLN A 57 -1.70 -6.66 6.95
C GLN A 57 -0.81 -5.80 7.86
N ALA A 58 -1.33 -4.67 8.37
CA ALA A 58 -0.61 -3.83 9.32
C ALA A 58 -0.29 -4.59 10.62
N ARG A 59 -1.24 -5.36 11.15
CA ARG A 59 -1.03 -6.24 12.32
C ARG A 59 0.00 -7.33 12.05
N GLU A 60 -0.09 -8.00 10.91
CA GLU A 60 0.88 -9.04 10.52
C GLU A 60 2.29 -8.49 10.32
N THR A 61 2.39 -7.30 9.74
CA THR A 61 3.66 -6.58 9.60
C THR A 61 4.23 -6.23 10.97
N ALA A 62 3.41 -5.71 11.90
CA ALA A 62 3.85 -5.40 13.25
C ALA A 62 4.30 -6.64 14.05
N ALA A 63 3.76 -7.82 13.74
CA ALA A 63 4.17 -9.09 14.33
C ALA A 63 5.44 -9.70 13.68
N THR A 64 5.91 -9.14 12.57
CA THR A 64 7.06 -9.64 11.82
C THR A 64 8.36 -9.00 12.31
N ALA A 65 9.36 -9.82 12.61
CA ALA A 65 10.70 -9.34 12.91
C ALA A 65 11.48 -9.09 11.60
N PHE A 66 11.83 -7.83 11.36
CA PHE A 66 12.63 -7.42 10.20
C PHE A 66 14.12 -7.32 10.55
N ALA A 67 14.97 -7.44 9.51
CA ALA A 67 16.42 -7.35 9.67
C ALA A 67 16.93 -5.91 9.96
N GLU A 68 16.10 -4.89 9.71
CA GLU A 68 16.40 -3.48 9.96
C GLU A 68 15.12 -2.74 10.42
N PRO A 69 15.24 -1.50 10.95
CA PRO A 69 14.09 -0.68 11.31
C PRO A 69 13.17 -0.42 10.09
N LEU A 70 12.00 -1.06 10.07
CA LEU A 70 11.09 -1.04 8.93
C LEU A 70 10.70 0.39 8.51
N ARG A 71 10.50 1.29 9.47
CA ARG A 71 10.16 2.69 9.19
C ARG A 71 11.19 3.38 8.30
N GLU A 72 12.48 3.25 8.64
CA GLU A 72 13.56 3.86 7.87
C GLU A 72 13.73 3.19 6.51
N ALA A 73 13.58 1.86 6.45
CA ALA A 73 13.61 1.09 5.22
C ALA A 73 12.52 1.55 4.24
N LEU A 74 11.27 1.69 4.70
CA LEU A 74 10.15 2.17 3.89
C LEU A 74 10.41 3.58 3.35
N PHE A 75 10.89 4.51 4.18
CA PHE A 75 11.28 5.85 3.71
C PHE A 75 12.38 5.83 2.66
N ARG A 76 13.37 4.94 2.82
CA ARG A 76 14.48 4.78 1.89
C ARG A 76 14.00 4.25 0.54
N ILE A 77 13.13 3.24 0.51
CA ILE A 77 12.67 2.62 -0.76
C ILE A 77 11.58 3.41 -1.47
N THR A 78 10.82 4.26 -0.78
CA THR A 78 9.86 5.17 -1.44
C THR A 78 10.54 6.46 -1.94
N ASN A 79 11.80 6.71 -1.57
CA ASN A 79 12.59 7.79 -2.10
C ASN A 79 13.46 7.29 -3.27
N MET A 80 12.88 7.33 -4.47
CA MET A 80 13.59 6.98 -5.70
C MET A 80 14.55 8.12 -6.06
N ARG A 81 15.83 7.97 -5.69
CA ARG A 81 16.89 8.96 -5.98
C ARG A 81 17.64 8.66 -7.26
N ASP A 82 17.83 7.38 -7.55
CA ASP A 82 18.52 6.90 -8.75
C ASP A 82 17.53 6.10 -9.60
N ILE A 83 17.25 6.63 -10.80
CA ILE A 83 16.55 5.92 -11.86
C ILE A 83 17.59 5.67 -12.94
N ASP A 84 18.02 4.42 -13.07
CA ASP A 84 18.79 4.00 -14.23
C ASP A 84 17.80 3.43 -15.26
N VAL A 85 17.81 4.00 -16.46
CA VAL A 85 16.97 3.56 -17.58
C VAL A 85 17.89 2.93 -18.59
N ASP A 86 18.00 1.61 -18.53
CA ASP A 86 18.67 0.85 -19.58
C ASP A 86 17.68 0.69 -20.74
N GLY A 87 17.82 1.57 -21.73
CA GLY A 87 16.96 1.60 -22.91
C GLY A 87 17.52 0.71 -24.00
N ASP A 88 16.90 -0.45 -24.23
CA ASP A 88 17.02 -1.13 -25.52
C ASP A 88 16.11 -0.42 -26.53
N ARG A 89 16.75 0.23 -27.50
CA ARG A 89 16.08 0.96 -28.59
C ARG A 89 16.08 0.15 -29.88
#